data_AF-A0A964BLH8-F1
#
_entry.id   AF-A0A964BLH8-F1
#
_cell.length_a   1.000
_cell.length_b   1.000
_cell.length_c   1.000
_cell.angle_alpha   90.00
_cell.angle_beta   90.00
_cell.angle_gamma   90.00
#
_symmetry.space_group_name_H-M   'P 1'
#
loop_
_entity.id
_entity.type
_entity.pdbx_description
1 polymer ?
#
loop_
_entity_poly.entity_id
_entity_poly.type
_entity_poly.pdbx_seq_one_letter_code
_entity_poly.pdbx_strand_id
1 'polypeptide(L)'
;MVFLVASLAVAAFLLGFHLAGVLPAASRAIATARSATGAMRNPALDDLAREKAAQKAGLSLLGSFASIALRSAAALAVSFVPILLADAMGLVDAGATTAFLLRWDVILGASAVMIAAWLVVRRR
;
A
#
# COMPACT_ATOMS: atom_id res chain seq x y z
N MET A 1 5.58 -19.98 18.05
CA MET A 1 5.47 -20.20 16.59
C MET A 1 4.54 -19.20 15.91
N VAL A 2 3.34 -18.94 16.43
CA VAL A 2 2.41 -17.90 15.91
C VAL A 2 3.10 -16.55 15.65
N PHE A 3 3.84 -16.02 16.63
CA PHE A 3 4.58 -14.75 16.48
C PHE A 3 5.55 -14.74 15.30
N LEU A 4 6.31 -15.83 15.11
CA LEU A 4 7.30 -15.91 14.02
C LEU A 4 6.61 -15.94 12.65
N VAL A 5 5.56 -16.74 12.50
CA VAL A 5 4.77 -16.81 11.26
C VAL A 5 4.09 -15.47 10.98
N ALA A 6 3.54 -14.82 12.00
CA ALA A 6 2.95 -13.49 11.90
C ALA A 6 3.99 -12.43 11.48
N SER A 7 5.19 -12.44 12.06
CA SER A 7 6.28 -11.54 11.66
C SER A 7 6.72 -11.78 10.21
N LEU A 8 6.80 -13.04 9.77
CA LEU A 8 7.10 -13.40 8.38
C LEU A 8 5.99 -12.92 7.42
N ALA A 9 4.73 -13.07 7.79
CA ALA A 9 3.60 -12.58 7.01
C ALA A 9 3.65 -11.05 6.85
N VAL A 10 3.94 -10.31 7.94
CA VAL A 10 4.14 -8.86 7.91
C VAL A 10 5.34 -8.49 7.03
N ALA A 11 6.46 -9.20 7.14
CA ALA A 11 7.63 -8.96 6.31
C ALA A 11 7.34 -9.23 4.82
N ALA A 12 6.62 -10.29 4.50
CA ALA A 12 6.19 -10.63 3.15
C ALA A 12 5.24 -9.57 2.58
N PHE A 13 4.31 -9.05 3.39
CA PHE A 13 3.45 -7.91 3.01
C PHE A 13 4.30 -6.69 2.66
N LEU A 14 5.22 -6.29 3.55
CA LEU A 14 6.06 -5.11 3.36
C LEU A 14 6.93 -5.23 2.10
N LEU A 15 7.54 -6.40 1.90
CA LEU A 15 8.34 -6.69 0.72
C LEU A 15 7.48 -6.65 -0.55
N GLY A 16 6.31 -7.31 -0.54
CA GLY A 16 5.37 -7.30 -1.65
C GLY A 16 4.88 -5.89 -1.97
N PHE A 17 4.56 -5.10 -0.95
CA PHE A 17 4.13 -3.71 -1.09
C PHE A 17 5.24 -2.82 -1.67
N HIS A 18 6.48 -3.03 -1.25
CA HIS A 18 7.65 -2.32 -1.76
C HIS A 18 7.93 -2.68 -3.22
N LEU A 19 8.01 -3.98 -3.54
CA LEU A 19 8.27 -4.48 -4.89
C LEU A 19 7.16 -4.15 -5.88
N ALA A 20 5.91 -4.12 -5.43
CA ALA A 20 4.78 -3.70 -6.26
C ALA A 20 4.82 -2.20 -6.62
N GLY A 21 5.74 -1.42 -6.03
CA GLY A 21 5.94 -0.02 -6.36
C GLY A 21 4.71 0.83 -6.07
N VAL A 22 3.97 0.49 -5.01
CA VAL A 22 2.74 1.22 -4.61
C VAL A 22 3.07 2.68 -4.29
N LEU A 23 4.17 2.92 -3.58
CA LEU A 23 4.58 4.27 -3.20
C LEU A 23 4.88 5.18 -4.42
N PRO A 24 5.71 4.77 -5.41
CA PRO A 24 5.85 5.52 -6.66
C PRO A 24 4.54 5.73 -7.44
N ALA A 25 3.61 4.77 -7.42
CA ALA A 25 2.32 4.93 -8.07
C ALA A 25 1.46 5.99 -7.36
N ALA A 26 1.41 5.97 -6.03
CA ALA A 26 0.71 6.97 -5.22
C ALA A 26 1.30 8.38 -5.42
N SER A 27 2.63 8.52 -5.42
CA SER A 27 3.28 9.81 -5.67
C SER A 27 2.93 10.39 -7.04
N ARG A 28 2.85 9.55 -8.08
CA ARG A 28 2.40 9.97 -9.42
C ARG A 28 0.95 10.41 -9.43
N ALA A 29 0.05 9.68 -8.76
CA ALA A 29 -1.35 10.08 -8.64
C ALA A 29 -1.51 11.44 -7.97
N ILE A 30 -0.77 11.68 -6.88
CA ILE A 30 -0.75 12.99 -6.18
C ILE A 30 -0.24 14.09 -7.12
N ALA A 31 0.84 13.84 -7.86
CA ALA A 31 1.37 14.80 -8.83
C ALA A 31 0.33 15.14 -9.92
N THR A 32 -0.37 14.13 -10.47
CA THR A 32 -1.46 14.34 -11.45
C THR A 32 -2.59 15.19 -10.86
N ALA A 33 -3.03 14.89 -9.64
CA ALA A 33 -4.08 15.66 -8.97
C ALA A 33 -3.68 17.13 -8.79
N ARG A 34 -2.43 17.38 -8.33
CA ARG A 34 -1.89 18.73 -8.15
C ARG A 34 -1.82 19.48 -9.49
N SER A 35 -1.35 18.84 -10.54
CA SER A 35 -1.29 19.44 -11.88
C SER A 35 -2.68 19.80 -12.41
N ALA A 36 -3.68 18.94 -12.19
CA ALA A 36 -5.06 19.22 -12.56
C ALA A 36 -5.63 20.43 -11.82
N THR A 37 -5.42 20.51 -10.50
CA THR A 37 -5.82 21.68 -9.70
C THR A 37 -5.11 22.95 -10.18
N GLY A 38 -3.83 22.84 -10.56
CA GLY A 38 -3.06 23.94 -11.14
C GLY A 38 -3.65 24.44 -12.46
N ALA A 39 -4.02 23.52 -13.36
CA ALA A 39 -4.64 23.86 -14.64
C ALA A 39 -6.00 24.56 -14.47
N MET A 40 -6.84 24.06 -13.56
CA MET A 40 -8.15 24.67 -13.26
C MET A 40 -8.04 26.10 -12.71
N ARG A 41 -6.93 26.42 -12.04
CA ARG A 41 -6.67 27.75 -11.47
C ARG A 41 -5.89 28.68 -12.40
N ASN A 42 -5.48 28.20 -13.58
CA ASN A 42 -4.65 28.99 -14.48
C ASN A 42 -5.51 30.02 -15.26
N PRO A 43 -5.32 31.33 -15.04
CA PRO A 43 -6.08 32.36 -15.75
C PRO A 43 -5.72 32.46 -17.24
N ALA A 44 -4.57 31.92 -17.66
CA ALA A 44 -4.13 31.93 -19.05
C ALA A 44 -4.74 30.81 -19.91
N LEU A 45 -5.47 29.86 -19.31
CA LEU A 45 -6.19 28.81 -20.04
C LEU A 45 -7.64 29.23 -20.27
N ASP A 46 -8.12 28.99 -21.49
CA ASP A 46 -9.55 29.06 -21.80
C ASP A 46 -10.32 27.91 -21.13
N ASP A 47 -11.65 28.03 -21.07
CA ASP A 47 -12.48 27.05 -20.37
C ASP A 47 -12.42 25.67 -21.04
N LEU A 48 -12.27 25.61 -22.37
CA LEU A 48 -12.13 24.36 -23.11
C LEU A 48 -10.82 23.62 -22.78
N ALA A 49 -9.70 24.34 -22.64
CA ALA A 49 -8.42 23.78 -22.23
C ALA A 49 -8.45 23.31 -20.77
N ARG A 50 -9.14 24.05 -19.89
CA ARG A 50 -9.36 23.61 -18.50
C ARG A 50 -10.16 22.32 -18.43
N GLU A 51 -11.24 22.23 -19.20
CA GLU A 51 -12.07 21.02 -19.27
C GLU A 51 -11.27 19.81 -19.77
N LYS A 52 -10.54 19.96 -20.89
CA LYS A 52 -9.66 18.90 -21.41
C LYS A 52 -8.59 18.46 -20.41
N ALA A 53 -7.99 19.41 -19.69
CA ALA A 53 -7.01 19.12 -18.66
C ALA A 53 -7.64 18.32 -17.50
N ALA A 54 -8.84 18.73 -17.05
CA ALA A 54 -9.58 18.03 -15.99
C ALA A 54 -9.98 16.62 -16.42
N GLN A 55 -10.49 16.44 -17.64
CA GLN A 55 -10.88 15.13 -18.16
C GLN A 55 -9.67 14.17 -18.27
N LYS A 56 -8.55 14.65 -18.83
CA LYS A 56 -7.31 13.88 -18.94
C LYS A 56 -6.79 13.46 -17.56
N ALA A 57 -6.83 14.37 -16.59
CA ALA A 57 -6.44 14.07 -15.21
C ALA A 57 -7.39 13.04 -14.58
N GLY A 58 -8.70 13.17 -14.77
CA GLY A 58 -9.69 12.21 -14.28
C GLY A 58 -9.43 10.78 -14.77
N LEU A 59 -9.20 10.61 -16.07
CA LEU A 59 -8.85 9.30 -16.65
C LEU A 59 -7.53 8.75 -16.08
N SER A 60 -6.52 9.60 -15.93
CA SER A 60 -5.22 9.21 -15.36
C SER A 60 -5.32 8.83 -13.88
N LEU A 61 -6.13 9.55 -13.10
CA LEU A 61 -6.38 9.23 -11.69
C LEU A 61 -7.18 7.94 -11.54
N LEU A 62 -8.17 7.68 -12.40
CA LEU A 62 -8.89 6.41 -12.39
C LEU A 62 -7.95 5.22 -12.71
N GLY A 63 -7.08 5.36 -13.70
CA GLY A 63 -6.05 4.35 -13.99
C GLY A 63 -5.07 4.16 -12.83
N SER A 64 -4.69 5.25 -12.16
CA SER A 64 -3.82 5.19 -10.99
C SER A 64 -4.49 4.49 -9.81
N PHE A 65 -5.77 4.76 -9.55
CA PHE A 65 -6.58 4.08 -8.55
C PHE A 65 -6.62 2.58 -8.80
N ALA A 66 -6.99 2.15 -10.01
CA ALA A 66 -7.04 0.73 -10.34
C ALA A 66 -5.68 0.05 -10.17
N SER A 67 -4.59 0.73 -10.59
CA SER A 67 -3.24 0.21 -10.42
C SER A 67 -2.83 0.08 -8.95
N ILE A 68 -3.09 1.09 -8.12
CA ILE A 68 -2.77 1.07 -6.69
C ILE A 68 -3.59 0.00 -5.97
N ALA A 69 -4.88 -0.11 -6.28
CA ALA A 69 -5.76 -1.12 -5.71
C ALA A 69 -5.26 -2.54 -6.02
N LEU A 70 -4.96 -2.83 -7.30
CA LEU A 70 -4.48 -4.15 -7.71
C LEU A 70 -3.12 -4.49 -7.09
N ARG A 71 -2.18 -3.54 -7.06
CA ARG A 71 -0.86 -3.72 -6.42
C ARG A 71 -0.99 -3.98 -4.92
N SER A 72 -1.90 -3.27 -4.25
CA SER A 72 -2.14 -3.44 -2.81
C SER A 72 -2.80 -4.78 -2.52
N ALA A 73 -3.77 -5.20 -3.34
CA ALA A 73 -4.40 -6.51 -3.25
C ALA A 73 -3.38 -7.64 -3.47
N ALA A 74 -2.47 -7.49 -4.45
CA ALA A 74 -1.41 -8.45 -4.70
C ALA A 74 -0.42 -8.52 -3.52
N ALA A 75 0.00 -7.39 -2.96
CA ALA A 75 0.86 -7.36 -1.78
C ALA A 75 0.21 -8.02 -0.56
N LEU A 76 -1.10 -7.80 -0.37
CA LEU A 76 -1.88 -8.49 0.66
C LEU A 76 -1.97 -9.99 0.39
N ALA A 77 -2.21 -10.42 -0.85
CA ALA A 77 -2.22 -11.84 -1.19
C ALA A 77 -0.87 -12.52 -0.89
N VAL A 78 0.26 -11.84 -1.18
CA VAL A 78 1.61 -12.32 -0.87
C VAL A 78 1.80 -12.53 0.65
N SER A 79 1.17 -11.73 1.50
CA SER A 79 1.30 -11.89 2.96
C SER A 79 0.67 -13.18 3.49
N PHE A 80 -0.23 -13.82 2.75
CA PHE A 80 -0.80 -15.11 3.13
C PHE A 80 0.15 -16.28 2.85
N VAL A 81 1.18 -16.11 2.00
CA VAL A 81 2.09 -17.20 1.63
C VAL A 81 2.77 -17.83 2.86
N PRO A 82 3.37 -17.07 3.81
CA PRO A 82 3.97 -17.68 5.00
C PRO A 82 2.95 -18.37 5.91
N ILE A 83 1.71 -17.87 5.97
CA ILE A 83 0.65 -18.43 6.80
C ILE A 83 0.22 -19.79 6.24
N LEU A 84 -0.09 -19.85 4.94
CA LEU A 84 -0.51 -21.08 4.27
C LEU A 84 0.59 -22.14 4.24
N LEU A 85 1.85 -21.73 4.06
CA LEU A 85 2.99 -22.66 4.13
C LEU A 85 3.16 -23.23 5.55
N ALA A 86 3.06 -22.40 6.58
CA ALA A 86 3.18 -22.86 7.96
C ALA A 86 2.05 -23.82 8.36
N ASP A 87 0.84 -23.57 7.88
CA ASP A 87 -0.33 -24.42 8.07
C ASP A 87 -0.17 -25.76 7.34
N ALA A 88 0.24 -25.74 6.06
CA ALA A 88 0.49 -26.94 5.27
C ALA A 88 1.62 -27.81 5.86
N MET A 89 2.59 -27.20 6.55
CA MET A 89 3.65 -27.92 7.27
C MET A 89 3.22 -28.39 8.67
N GLY A 90 1.99 -28.10 9.11
CA GLY A 90 1.50 -28.44 10.44
C GLY A 90 2.19 -27.68 11.57
N LEU A 91 2.83 -26.55 11.29
CA LEU A 91 3.58 -25.77 12.29
C LEU A 91 2.65 -24.94 13.18
N VAL A 92 1.67 -24.27 12.56
CA VAL A 92 0.70 -23.40 13.22
C VAL A 92 -0.57 -23.34 12.37
N ASP A 93 -1.72 -23.44 13.03
CA ASP A 93 -3.03 -23.25 12.39
C ASP A 93 -3.17 -21.84 11.77
N ALA A 94 -3.63 -21.79 10.52
CA ALA A 94 -3.86 -20.54 9.79
C ALA A 94 -4.87 -19.63 10.50
N GLY A 95 -5.91 -20.21 11.10
CA GLY A 95 -6.92 -19.49 11.87
C GLY A 95 -6.34 -18.82 13.12
N ALA A 96 -5.51 -19.54 13.87
CA ALA A 96 -4.81 -19.00 15.05
C ALA A 96 -3.88 -17.83 14.69
N THR A 97 -3.13 -17.95 13.60
CA THR A 97 -2.24 -16.88 13.12
C THR A 97 -3.03 -15.65 12.64
N THR A 98 -4.12 -15.87 11.92
CA THR A 98 -4.99 -14.80 11.43
C THR A 98 -5.69 -14.09 12.58
N ALA A 99 -6.25 -14.84 13.53
CA ALA A 99 -6.86 -14.29 14.73
C ALA A 99 -5.86 -13.45 15.54
N PHE A 100 -4.61 -13.89 15.63
CA PHE A 100 -3.55 -13.12 16.27
C PHE A 100 -3.26 -11.80 15.54
N LEU A 101 -3.12 -11.83 14.21
CA LEU A 101 -2.86 -10.63 13.39
C LEU A 101 -4.01 -9.61 13.42
N LEU A 102 -5.25 -10.05 13.64
CA LEU A 102 -6.43 -9.18 13.71
C LEU A 102 -6.63 -8.49 15.06
N ARG A 103 -5.82 -8.81 16.08
CA ARG A 103 -5.94 -8.16 17.38
C ARG A 103 -5.45 -6.71 17.32
N TRP A 104 -6.19 -5.81 17.97
CA TRP A 104 -5.87 -4.39 18.03
C TRP A 104 -4.48 -4.10 18.60
N ASP A 105 -4.08 -4.80 19.66
CA ASP A 105 -2.77 -4.63 20.28
C ASP A 105 -1.63 -5.02 19.33
N VAL A 106 -1.82 -6.07 18.53
CA VAL A 106 -0.85 -6.52 17.52
C VAL A 106 -0.76 -5.51 16.37
N ILE A 107 -1.89 -5.02 15.85
CA ILE A 107 -1.92 -4.03 14.79
C ILE A 107 -1.22 -2.74 15.23
N LEU A 108 -1.57 -2.22 16.40
CA LEU A 108 -0.95 -1.01 16.96
C LEU A 108 0.53 -1.22 17.27
N GLY A 109 0.90 -2.35 17.89
CA GLY A 109 2.28 -2.68 18.21
C GLY A 109 3.15 -2.80 16.96
N ALA A 110 2.71 -3.57 15.96
CA ALA A 110 3.44 -3.73 14.71
C ALA A 110 3.58 -2.40 13.95
N SER A 111 2.53 -1.57 13.92
CA SER A 111 2.58 -0.24 13.30
C SER A 111 3.61 0.67 14.00
N ALA A 112 3.60 0.69 15.34
CA ALA A 112 4.54 1.48 16.13
C ALA A 112 5.99 1.03 15.91
N VAL A 113 6.24 -0.29 15.90
CA VAL A 113 7.56 -0.87 15.63
C VAL A 113 8.05 -0.48 14.23
N MET A 114 7.18 -0.55 13.22
CA MET A 114 7.53 -0.17 11.85
C MET A 114 7.87 1.31 11.72
N ILE A 115 7.11 2.19 12.38
CA ILE A 115 7.40 3.63 12.42
C ILE A 115 8.74 3.88 13.12
N ALA A 116 8.98 3.24 14.27
CA ALA A 116 10.23 3.37 15.00
C ALA A 116 11.43 2.91 14.16
N ALA A 117 11.31 1.75 13.49
CA ALA A 117 12.33 1.24 12.59
C ALA A 117 12.63 2.21 11.45
N TRP A 118 11.59 2.77 10.82
CA TRP A 118 11.75 3.77 9.77
C TRP A 118 12.45 5.05 10.27
N LEU A 119 12.09 5.54 11.46
CA LEU A 119 12.73 6.71 12.06
C LEU A 119 14.22 6.48 12.34
N VAL A 120 14.58 5.28 12.78
CA VAL A 120 15.98 4.91 13.03
C VAL A 120 16.76 4.83 11.71
N VAL A 121 16.18 4.18 10.69
CA VAL A 121 16.81 4.07 9.36
C VAL A 121 17.00 5.44 8.71
N ARG A 122 16.04 6.35 8.85
CA ARG A 122 16.12 7.71 8.27
C ARG A 122 17.12 8.63 8.98
N ARG A 123 17.47 8.34 10.24
CA ARG A 123 18.44 9.12 11.03
C ARG A 123 19.89 8.69 10.80
N ARG A 124 20.10 7.54 10.16
CA ARG A 124 21.42 7.09 9.69
C ARG A 124 21.65 7.56 8.27
#